data_AF-A0A0E9NDK3-F1
#
_entry.id   AF-A0A0E9NDK3-F1
#
_cell.length_a   1.000
_cell.length_b   1.000
_cell.length_c   1.000
_cell.angle_alpha   90.00
_cell.angle_beta   90.00
_cell.angle_gamma   90.00
#
_symmetry.space_group_name_H-M   'P 1'
#
loop_
_entity.id
_entity.type
_entity.pdbx_description
1 polymer ?
#
loop_
_entity_poly.entity_id
_entity_poly.type
_entity_poly.pdbx_seq_one_letter_code
_entity_poly.pdbx_strand_id
1 'polypeptide(L)' 'MSVQPSEFEGKTITCKAAIAWGPGEDLSVEDVEVAPPKANEVRIKILYTGVCHTDAYTLSGKDPEGAFPVIW' A
#
# COMPACT_ATOMS: atom_id res chain seq x y z
N MET A 1 -5.69 -1.96 -28.17
CA MET A 1 -4.43 -1.86 -27.42
C MET A 1 -4.18 -3.22 -26.78
N SER A 2 -3.12 -3.92 -27.17
CA SER A 2 -2.75 -5.20 -26.53
C SER A 2 -2.07 -4.89 -25.21
N VAL A 3 -2.66 -5.28 -24.08
CA VAL A 3 -1.98 -5.27 -22.79
C VAL A 3 -0.91 -6.36 -22.85
N GLN A 4 0.35 -5.96 -22.75
CA GLN A 4 1.47 -6.91 -22.67
C GLN A 4 1.51 -7.49 -21.24
N PRO A 5 1.80 -8.80 -21.09
CA PRO A 5 1.95 -9.41 -19.77
C PRO A 5 3.01 -8.69 -18.94
N SER A 6 2.75 -8.51 -17.65
CA SER A 6 3.73 -7.97 -16.71
C SER A 6 4.82 -9.02 -16.46
N GLU A 7 6.09 -8.60 -16.41
CA GLU A 7 7.21 -9.49 -16.05
C GLU A 7 7.07 -10.13 -14.64
N PHE A 8 6.22 -9.52 -13.82
CA PHE A 8 5.90 -9.93 -12.45
C PHE A 8 4.66 -10.83 -12.34
N GLU A 9 4.07 -11.26 -13.45
CA GLU A 9 2.89 -12.13 -13.44
C GLU A 9 3.14 -13.42 -12.64
N GLY A 10 2.23 -13.72 -11.70
CA GLY A 10 2.33 -14.87 -10.80
C GLY A 10 3.45 -14.79 -9.74
N LYS A 11 4.22 -13.70 -9.67
CA LYS A 11 5.35 -13.55 -8.73
C LYS A 11 5.07 -12.52 -7.64
N THR A 12 5.63 -12.73 -6.46
CA THR A 12 5.75 -11.69 -5.42
C THR A 12 6.68 -10.58 -5.91
N ILE A 13 6.33 -9.33 -5.59
CA ILE A 13 7.15 -8.14 -5.90
C ILE A 13 7.69 -7.58 -4.59
N THR A 14 8.97 -7.22 -4.56
CA THR A 14 9.52 -6.35 -3.52
C THR A 14 9.49 -4.91 -4.00
N CYS A 15 8.84 -4.01 -3.25
CA CYS A 15 8.78 -2.59 -3.58
C CYS A 15 8.76 -1.71 -2.33
N LYS A 16 9.03 -0.41 -2.52
CA LYS A 16 8.95 0.59 -1.46
C LYS A 16 7.49 0.91 -1.12
N ALA A 17 7.19 1.02 0.18
CA ALA A 17 5.92 1.52 0.70
C ALA A 17 6.17 2.39 1.95
N ALA A 18 5.27 3.34 2.22
CA ALA A 18 5.23 4.05 3.48
C ALA A 18 4.39 3.25 4.49
N ILE A 19 4.94 2.96 5.65
CA ILE A 19 4.32 2.15 6.69
C ILE A 19 4.11 3.01 7.93
N ALA A 20 2.87 3.03 8.42
CA ALA A 20 2.59 3.47 9.78
C ALA A 20 2.64 2.25 10.71
N TRP A 21 3.62 2.22 11.61
CA TRP A 21 3.76 1.14 12.60
C TRP A 21 2.80 1.30 13.78
N GLY A 22 2.44 2.54 14.11
CA GLY A 22 1.49 2.88 15.16
C GLY A 22 0.83 4.24 14.93
N PRO A 23 -0.22 4.56 15.69
CA PRO A 23 -0.93 5.83 15.56
C PRO A 23 -0.05 7.01 16.00
N GLY A 24 0.00 8.06 15.17
CA GLY A 24 0.75 9.29 15.42
C GLY A 24 2.26 9.15 15.24
N GLU A 25 2.76 7.99 14.82
CA GLU A 25 4.17 7.78 14.51
C GLU A 25 4.51 8.31 13.11
N ASP A 26 5.79 8.66 12.91
CA ASP A 26 6.29 9.01 11.58
C ASP A 26 6.24 7.79 10.65
N LEU A 27 5.88 8.03 9.39
CA LEU A 27 5.86 6.98 8.38
C LEU A 27 7.28 6.49 8.06
N SER A 28 7.49 5.18 8.11
CA SER A 28 8.73 4.54 7.68
C SER A 28 8.65 4.11 6.22
N VAL A 29 9.67 4.39 5.41
CA VAL A 29 9.70 3.93 4.01
C VAL A 29 10.53 2.66 3.90
N GLU A 30 9.86 1.54 3.66
CA GLU A 30 10.46 0.20 3.74
C GLU A 30 10.19 -0.62 2.48
N ASP A 31 10.96 -1.69 2.29
CA ASP A 31 10.69 -2.69 1.27
C ASP A 31 9.63 -3.68 1.80
N VAL A 32 8.55 -3.85 1.04
CA VAL A 32 7.46 -4.79 1.34
C VAL A 32 7.30 -5.81 0.24
N GLU A 33 6.76 -6.98 0.59
CA GLU A 33 6.40 -8.03 -0.36
C GLU A 33 4.92 -7.92 -0.75
N VAL A 34 4.65 -7.66 -2.03
CA VAL A 34 3.30 -7.64 -2.59
C VAL A 34 3.06 -8.93 -3.35
N ALA A 35 2.20 -9.78 -2.79
CA ALA A 35 1.79 -11.05 -3.39
C ALA A 35 1.15 -10.87 -4.79
N PRO A 36 1.15 -11.91 -5.65
CA PRO A 36 0.36 -11.89 -6.87
C PRO A 36 -1.14 -11.76 -6.55
N PRO A 37 -1.94 -11.10 -7.41
CA PRO A 37 -3.37 -10.95 -7.19
C PRO A 37 -4.08 -12.31 -7.28
N LYS A 38 -5.10 -12.52 -6.44
CA LYS A 38 -6.00 -13.69 -6.50
C LYS A 38 -7.15 -13.46 -7.49
N ALA A 39 -8.07 -14.41 -7.54
CA ALA A 39 -9.30 -14.26 -8.32
C ALA A 39 -10.08 -13.02 -7.87
N ASN A 40 -10.47 -12.18 -8.84
CA ASN A 40 -11.16 -10.90 -8.64
C ASN A 40 -10.34 -9.80 -7.93
N GLU A 41 -9.01 -9.93 -7.88
CA GLU A 41 -8.11 -8.87 -7.41
C GLU A 41 -7.30 -8.30 -8.59
N VAL A 42 -6.87 -7.04 -8.46
CA VAL A 42 -5.99 -6.37 -9.44
C VAL A 42 -4.80 -5.80 -8.69
N ARG A 43 -3.58 -6.07 -9.18
CA ARG A 43 -2.35 -5.46 -8.66
C ARG A 43 -1.93 -4.30 -9.55
N ILE A 44 -1.80 -3.11 -8.98
CA ILE A 44 -1.60 -1.86 -9.71
C ILE A 44 -0.21 -1.30 -9.39
N LYS A 45 0.51 -0.82 -10.42
CA LYS A 45 1.72 -0.02 -10.23
C LYS A 45 1.32 1.43 -10.00
N ILE A 46 1.41 1.89 -8.75
CA ILE A 46 1.17 3.29 -8.40
C ILE A 46 2.35 4.13 -8.89
N LEU A 47 2.07 5.12 -9.75
CA LEU A 47 3.08 6.07 -10.25
C LEU A 47 3.09 7.36 -9.43
N TYR A 48 1.90 7.81 -9.02
CA TYR A 48 1.68 9.00 -8.21
C TYR A 48 0.48 8.72 -7.29
N THR A 49 0.57 9.21 -6.06
CA THR A 49 -0.53 9.19 -5.08
C THR A 49 -0.60 10.54 -4.38
N GLY A 50 -1.80 10.96 -3.99
CA GLY A 50 -2.02 12.15 -3.18
C GLY A 50 -2.38 11.75 -1.75
N VAL A 51 -2.18 12.68 -0.82
CA VAL A 51 -2.64 12.52 0.57
C VAL A 51 -3.81 13.46 0.81
N CYS A 52 -4.80 12.97 1.54
CA CYS A 52 -5.99 13.69 1.92
C CYS A 52 -6.18 13.68 3.44
N HIS A 53 -7.20 14.39 3.92
CA HIS A 53 -7.47 14.48 5.35
C HIS A 53 -7.88 13.14 5.97
N THR A 54 -8.53 12.24 5.21
CA THR A 54 -8.89 10.90 5.70
C THR A 54 -7.65 10.11 6.08
N ASP A 55 -6.58 10.22 5.30
CA ASP A 55 -5.32 9.59 5.63
C ASP A 55 -4.79 10.16 6.97
N ALA A 56 -4.68 11.48 7.10
CA ALA A 56 -4.24 12.09 8.36
C ALA A 56 -5.13 11.69 9.57
N TYR A 57 -6.43 11.47 9.35
CA TYR A 57 -7.37 11.05 10.40
C TYR A 57 -7.05 9.65 10.92
N THR A 58 -6.88 8.66 10.05
CA THR A 58 -6.51 7.29 10.45
C THR A 58 -5.10 7.27 11.06
N LEU A 59 -4.12 7.97 10.48
CA LEU A 59 -2.75 8.02 11.03
C LEU A 59 -2.73 8.59 12.45
N SER A 60 -3.58 9.57 12.74
CA SER A 60 -3.66 10.16 14.08
C SER A 60 -4.22 9.23 15.17
N GLY A 61 -4.71 8.03 14.81
CA GLY A 61 -5.34 7.09 15.74
C GLY A 61 -6.76 7.47 16.17
N LYS A 62 -7.39 8.46 15.49
CA LYS A 62 -8.76 8.90 15.77
C LYS A 62 -9.82 8.06 15.07
N ASP A 63 -9.42 7.33 14.04
CA ASP A 63 -10.28 6.39 13.33
C ASP A 63 -10.47 5.12 14.17
N PRO A 64 -11.69 4.82 14.65
CA PRO A 64 -11.95 3.61 15.43
C PRO A 64 -11.78 2.33 14.62
N GLU A 65 -11.72 2.42 13.29
CA GLU A 65 -11.48 1.28 12.38
C GLU A 65 -9.98 1.06 12.09
N GLY A 66 -9.10 1.97 12.54
CA GLY A 66 -7.66 1.91 12.27
C GLY A 66 -7.00 0.64 12.81
N ALA A 67 -6.31 -0.10 11.93
CA ALA A 67 -5.58 -1.31 12.27
C ALA A 67 -4.12 -1.19 11.83
N PHE A 68 -3.21 -1.09 12.79
CA PHE A 68 -1.77 -0.94 12.55
C PHE A 68 -1.03 -2.29 12.69
N PRO A 69 0.05 -2.54 11.93
CA PRO A 69 0.65 -1.65 10.92
C PRO A 69 -0.15 -1.60 9.61
N VAL A 70 -0.08 -0.46 8.91
CA VAL A 70 -0.82 -0.22 7.66
C VAL A 70 0.01 0.57 6.64
N ILE A 71 -0.24 0.35 5.34
CA ILE A 71 0.40 1.08 4.24
C ILE A 71 -0.32 2.41 4.01
N TRP A 72 0.47 3.47 3.90
CA TRP A 72 0.05 4.86 3.70
C TRP A 72 0.15 5.29 2.23
#